data_AF-A0A2S1LP15-F1
#
_entry.id   AF-A0A2S1LP15-F1
#
_cell.length_a   1.000
_cell.length_b   1.000
_cell.length_c   1.000
_cell.angle_alpha   90.00
_cell.angle_beta   90.00
_cell.angle_gamma   90.00
#
_symmetry.space_group_name_H-M   'P 1'
#
loop_
_entity.id
_entity.type
_entity.pdbx_description
1 polymer ?
#
loop_
_entity_poly.entity_id
_entity_poly.type
_entity_poly.pdbx_seq_one_letter_code
_entity_poly.pdbx_strand_id
1 'polypeptide(L)'
;MKTIDKYLFQALDNYPFWLEGTVESLDYALSYDAKNTTALCLYGRVHAEQLLDYETAKAYFQEALGIDVYALEVYPYYIQTLLCNEDYEEAERLIAFALTIKGISKTAILLEKAALLERRGEIKAALKLMKTIKLSCFTLSDADAVAELEKRLKGKRGLLFEKKKKKPEKSASKKESKTKKK
;
A
#
# COMPACT_ATOMS: atom_id res chain seq x y z
N MET A 1 23.60 28.11 -9.33
CA MET A 1 22.25 27.51 -9.27
C MET A 1 22.28 26.26 -10.13
N LYS A 2 22.14 25.06 -9.57
CA LYS A 2 21.76 23.92 -10.43
C LYS A 2 20.38 24.28 -10.95
N THR A 3 20.26 24.54 -12.25
CA THR A 3 18.95 24.63 -12.91
C THR A 3 18.21 23.36 -12.53
N ILE A 4 17.04 23.52 -11.90
CA ILE A 4 16.20 22.37 -11.65
C ILE A 4 15.88 21.76 -13.02
N ASP A 5 16.02 20.43 -13.11
CA ASP A 5 15.89 19.74 -14.38
C ASP A 5 14.47 19.92 -14.93
N LYS A 6 14.36 20.70 -16.01
CA LYS A 6 13.10 20.96 -16.70
C LYS A 6 12.44 19.65 -17.11
N TYR A 7 13.23 18.67 -17.56
CA TYR A 7 12.70 17.39 -18.04
C TYR A 7 12.16 16.55 -16.90
N LEU A 8 12.79 16.58 -15.72
CA LEU A 8 12.21 15.96 -14.53
C LEU A 8 10.83 16.54 -14.21
N PHE A 9 10.66 17.87 -14.24
CA PHE A 9 9.35 18.48 -14.01
C PHE A 9 8.33 18.13 -15.09
N GLN A 10 8.74 18.14 -16.36
CA GLN A 10 7.85 17.72 -17.45
C GLN A 10 7.39 16.28 -17.26
N ALA A 11 8.28 15.38 -16.85
CA ALA A 11 7.91 14.00 -16.54
C ALA A 11 6.90 13.92 -15.39
N LEU A 12 7.12 14.66 -14.31
CA LEU A 12 6.21 14.70 -13.15
C LEU A 12 4.83 15.29 -13.49
N ASP A 13 4.80 16.35 -14.30
CA ASP A 13 3.54 17.00 -14.72
C ASP A 13 2.76 16.13 -15.72
N ASN A 14 3.46 15.40 -16.59
CA ASN A 14 2.84 14.52 -17.58
C ASN A 14 2.25 13.26 -16.93
N TYR A 15 2.86 12.75 -15.87
CA TYR A 15 2.44 11.49 -15.24
C TYR A 15 1.19 11.67 -14.36
N PRO A 16 0.20 10.75 -14.42
CA PRO A 16 0.12 9.53 -15.23
C PRO A 16 -0.65 9.69 -16.56
N PHE A 17 -1.01 10.91 -16.97
CA PHE A 17 -2.00 11.13 -18.03
C PHE A 17 -1.41 11.09 -19.45
N TRP A 18 -0.13 11.45 -19.61
CA TRP A 18 0.57 11.42 -20.90
C TRP A 18 1.85 10.57 -20.80
N LEU A 19 1.70 9.26 -21.00
CA LEU A 19 2.78 8.30 -20.80
C LEU A 19 3.95 8.48 -21.76
N GLU A 20 3.69 8.71 -23.06
CA GLU A 20 4.74 8.96 -24.05
C GLU A 20 5.60 10.18 -23.66
N GLY A 21 4.97 11.31 -23.35
CA GLY A 21 5.68 12.50 -22.90
C GLY A 21 6.35 12.33 -21.54
N THR A 22 5.85 11.44 -20.68
CA THR A 22 6.52 11.08 -19.41
C THR A 22 7.82 10.35 -19.70
N VAL A 23 7.78 9.30 -20.53
CA VAL A 23 8.96 8.47 -20.85
C VAL A 23 10.01 9.29 -21.60
N GLU A 24 9.62 10.06 -22.62
CA GLU A 24 10.54 10.93 -23.34
C GLU A 24 11.24 11.92 -22.40
N SER A 25 10.48 12.56 -21.50
CA SER A 25 11.05 13.50 -20.53
C SER A 25 11.97 12.81 -19.51
N LEU A 26 11.66 11.58 -19.10
CA LEU A 26 12.51 10.82 -18.21
C LEU A 26 13.82 10.39 -18.88
N ASP A 27 13.78 9.97 -20.15
CA ASP A 27 14.98 9.64 -20.94
C ASP A 27 15.91 10.86 -21.01
N TYR A 28 15.37 12.05 -21.29
CA TYR A 28 16.15 13.28 -21.26
C TYR A 28 16.71 13.56 -19.86
N ALA A 29 15.89 13.49 -18.81
CA ALA A 29 16.34 13.77 -17.44
C ALA A 29 17.51 12.85 -17.01
N LEU A 30 17.39 11.53 -17.25
CA LEU A 30 18.44 10.57 -16.94
C LEU A 30 19.68 10.70 -17.84
N SER A 31 19.53 11.22 -19.07
CA SER A 31 20.68 11.52 -19.92
C SER A 31 21.56 12.64 -19.35
N TYR A 32 20.95 13.61 -18.63
CA TYR A 32 21.67 14.68 -17.93
C TYR A 32 22.19 14.24 -16.56
N ASP A 33 21.40 13.46 -15.82
CA ASP A 33 21.77 12.91 -14.52
C ASP A 33 21.21 11.50 -14.34
N ALA A 34 22.00 10.50 -14.73
CA ALA A 34 21.63 9.09 -14.59
C ALA A 34 21.44 8.66 -13.13
N LYS A 35 21.88 9.46 -12.15
CA LYS A 35 21.74 9.17 -10.72
C LYS A 35 20.57 9.91 -10.07
N ASN A 36 19.70 10.53 -10.85
CA ASN A 36 18.54 11.25 -10.33
C ASN A 36 17.52 10.26 -9.75
N THR A 37 17.49 10.13 -8.42
CA THR A 37 16.64 9.17 -7.71
C THR A 37 15.15 9.41 -7.93
N THR A 38 14.74 10.66 -8.12
CA THR A 38 13.34 11.00 -8.40
C THR A 38 12.94 10.56 -9.81
N ALA A 39 13.82 10.72 -10.81
CA ALA A 39 13.57 10.21 -12.16
C ALA A 39 13.52 8.68 -12.19
N LEU A 40 14.49 8.01 -11.55
CA LEU A 40 14.50 6.55 -11.40
C LEU A 40 13.24 6.04 -10.69
N CYS A 41 12.82 6.72 -9.61
CA CYS A 41 11.58 6.42 -8.91
C CYS A 41 10.36 6.52 -9.85
N LEU A 42 10.30 7.55 -10.70
CA LEU A 42 9.17 7.71 -11.62
C LEU A 42 9.18 6.64 -12.72
N TYR A 43 10.34 6.24 -13.24
CA TYR A 43 10.44 5.08 -14.14
C TYR A 43 9.94 3.80 -13.45
N GLY A 44 10.38 3.54 -12.22
CA GLY A 44 9.90 2.39 -11.45
C GLY A 44 8.38 2.38 -11.32
N ARG A 45 7.77 3.55 -11.09
CA ARG A 45 6.31 3.71 -11.07
C ARG A 45 5.65 3.47 -12.43
N VAL A 46 6.21 3.95 -13.53
CA VAL A 46 5.68 3.66 -14.88
C VAL A 46 5.63 2.14 -15.11
N HIS A 47 6.71 1.43 -14.80
CA HIS A 47 6.75 -0.03 -14.94
C HIS A 47 5.74 -0.74 -14.03
N ALA A 48 5.67 -0.38 -12.75
CA ALA A 48 4.77 -1.04 -11.80
C ALA A 48 3.29 -0.71 -12.02
N GLU A 49 2.97 0.57 -12.23
CA GLU A 49 1.59 1.08 -12.23
C GLU A 49 0.94 0.97 -13.62
N GLN A 50 1.71 1.14 -14.71
CA GLN A 50 1.16 1.18 -16.07
C GLN A 50 1.42 -0.12 -16.85
N LEU A 51 2.58 -0.74 -16.64
CA LEU A 51 3.00 -1.92 -17.41
C LEU A 51 2.84 -3.24 -16.65
N LEU A 52 2.58 -3.18 -15.33
CA LEU A 52 2.56 -4.34 -14.43
C LEU A 52 3.88 -5.14 -14.47
N ASP A 53 4.97 -4.49 -14.86
CA ASP A 53 6.30 -5.06 -14.95
C ASP A 53 7.03 -4.82 -13.63
N TYR A 54 6.68 -5.64 -12.64
CA TYR A 54 7.14 -5.45 -11.28
C TYR A 54 8.63 -5.72 -11.09
N GLU A 55 9.22 -6.66 -11.83
CA GLU A 55 10.66 -6.96 -11.71
C GLU A 55 11.53 -5.81 -12.24
N THR A 56 11.15 -5.21 -13.37
CA THR A 56 11.84 -4.01 -13.87
C THR A 56 11.62 -2.83 -12.93
N ALA A 57 10.41 -2.65 -12.39
CA ALA A 57 10.13 -1.61 -11.41
C ALA A 57 11.01 -1.74 -10.15
N LYS A 58 11.13 -2.97 -9.62
CA LYS A 58 12.00 -3.29 -8.49
C LYS A 58 13.44 -2.88 -8.76
N ALA A 59 13.97 -3.18 -9.95
CA ALA A 59 15.33 -2.80 -10.33
C ALA A 59 15.54 -1.28 -10.27
N TYR A 60 14.61 -0.48 -10.82
CA TYR A 60 14.67 0.98 -10.74
C TYR A 60 14.64 1.52 -9.32
N PHE A 61 13.76 0.97 -8.45
CA PHE A 61 13.68 1.39 -7.05
C PHE A 61 14.94 1.00 -6.27
N GLN A 62 15.49 -0.19 -6.52
CA GLN A 62 16.73 -0.64 -5.91
C GLN A 62 17.93 0.21 -6.36
N GLU A 63 17.99 0.58 -7.63
CA GLU A 63 19.01 1.49 -8.14
C GLU A 63 18.93 2.86 -7.46
N ALA A 64 17.73 3.44 -7.37
CA ALA A 64 17.51 4.72 -6.69
C ALA A 64 17.96 4.67 -5.22
N LEU A 65 17.60 3.63 -4.48
CA LEU A 65 18.02 3.45 -3.08
C LEU A 65 19.51 3.09 -2.92
N GLY A 66 20.12 2.47 -3.94
CA GLY A 66 21.55 2.21 -4.00
C GLY A 66 22.36 3.49 -4.21
N ILE A 67 21.79 4.49 -4.88
CA ILE A 67 22.36 5.82 -5.05
C ILE A 67 22.20 6.65 -3.78
N ASP A 68 20.98 6.74 -3.24
CA ASP A 68 20.69 7.46 -2.00
C ASP A 68 19.63 6.73 -1.17
N VAL A 69 20.07 6.19 -0.04
CA VAL A 69 19.18 5.55 0.95
C VAL A 69 18.18 6.54 1.56
N TYR A 70 18.43 7.85 1.45
CA TYR A 70 17.52 8.92 1.85
C TYR A 70 16.64 9.45 0.70
N ALA A 71 16.53 8.73 -0.42
CA ALA A 71 15.50 8.96 -1.44
C ALA A 71 14.11 8.56 -0.90
N LEU A 72 13.57 9.41 -0.02
CA LEU A 72 12.35 9.16 0.76
C LEU A 72 11.13 8.87 -0.12
N GLU A 73 11.09 9.47 -1.31
CA GLU A 73 10.03 9.31 -2.30
C GLU A 73 9.89 7.87 -2.79
N VAL A 74 10.97 7.08 -2.77
CA VAL A 74 11.00 5.72 -3.34
C VAL A 74 10.22 4.72 -2.48
N TYR A 75 10.34 4.82 -1.16
CA TYR A 75 9.90 3.76 -0.25
C TYR A 75 8.41 3.39 -0.39
N PRO A 76 7.44 4.33 -0.40
CA PRO A 76 6.03 3.96 -0.51
C PRO A 76 5.73 3.20 -1.81
N TYR A 77 6.27 3.65 -2.94
CA TYR A 77 6.03 3.03 -4.24
C TYR A 77 6.73 1.68 -4.39
N TYR A 78 7.96 1.55 -3.88
CA TYR A 78 8.66 0.28 -3.90
C TYR A 78 7.96 -0.75 -3.01
N ILE A 79 7.55 -0.38 -1.79
CA ILE A 79 6.80 -1.28 -0.91
C ILE A 79 5.50 -1.72 -1.59
N GLN A 80 4.71 -0.78 -2.14
CA GLN A 80 3.47 -1.12 -2.85
C GLN A 80 3.72 -2.05 -4.05
N THR A 81 4.83 -1.88 -4.77
CA THR A 81 5.24 -2.77 -5.87
C THR A 81 5.52 -4.18 -5.37
N LEU A 82 6.27 -4.32 -4.28
CA LEU A 82 6.50 -5.63 -3.63
C LEU A 82 5.18 -6.27 -3.19
N LEU A 83 4.24 -5.48 -2.65
CA LEU A 83 2.92 -5.99 -2.25
C LEU A 83 2.05 -6.41 -3.44
N CYS A 84 2.18 -5.76 -4.60
CA CYS A 84 1.50 -6.15 -5.84
C CYS A 84 2.12 -7.41 -6.46
N ASN A 85 3.44 -7.57 -6.36
CA ASN A 85 4.17 -8.74 -6.86
C ASN A 85 4.14 -9.94 -5.89
N GLU A 86 3.46 -9.79 -4.74
CA GLU A 86 3.38 -10.79 -3.66
C GLU A 86 4.72 -11.10 -2.95
N ASP A 87 5.71 -10.21 -3.06
CA ASP A 87 7.03 -10.29 -2.40
C ASP A 87 6.95 -9.85 -0.91
N TYR A 88 6.13 -10.53 -0.12
CA TYR A 88 5.75 -10.09 1.22
C TYR A 88 6.89 -10.05 2.23
N GLU A 89 7.84 -10.97 2.19
CA GLU A 89 9.01 -11.03 3.08
C GLU A 89 9.97 -9.86 2.81
N GLU A 90 10.12 -9.47 1.55
CA GLU A 90 10.92 -8.30 1.18
C GLU A 90 10.21 -7.01 1.60
N ALA A 91 8.91 -6.90 1.34
CA ALA A 91 8.10 -5.76 1.75
C ALA A 91 8.18 -5.53 3.27
N GLU A 92 8.08 -6.60 4.07
CA GLU A 92 8.18 -6.52 5.53
C GLU A 92 9.53 -5.97 6.02
N ARG A 93 10.63 -6.44 5.43
CA ARG A 93 11.99 -5.95 5.75
C ARG A 93 12.15 -4.49 5.35
N LEU A 94 11.69 -4.10 4.16
CA LEU A 94 11.77 -2.74 3.67
C LEU A 94 10.92 -1.78 4.52
N ILE A 95 9.70 -2.17 4.91
CA ILE A 95 8.85 -1.41 5.84
C ILE A 95 9.57 -1.19 7.18
N ALA A 96 10.16 -2.25 7.75
CA ALA A 96 10.87 -2.15 9.02
C ALA A 96 12.04 -1.16 8.94
N PHE A 97 12.82 -1.22 7.87
CA PHE A 97 13.92 -0.30 7.63
C PHE A 97 13.43 1.14 7.40
N ALA A 98 12.45 1.34 6.52
CA ALA A 98 11.91 2.65 6.17
C ALA A 98 11.43 3.41 7.41
N LEU A 99 10.78 2.74 8.38
CA LEU A 99 10.33 3.35 9.63
C LEU A 99 11.47 3.90 10.53
N THR A 100 12.72 3.50 10.28
CA THR A 100 13.90 4.02 10.99
C THR A 100 14.47 5.30 10.36
N ILE A 101 14.08 5.62 9.12
CA ILE A 101 14.67 6.72 8.34
C ILE A 101 14.09 8.05 8.80
N LYS A 102 14.99 9.02 9.05
CA LYS A 102 14.59 10.39 9.39
C LYS A 102 13.96 11.08 8.19
N GLY A 103 12.80 11.70 8.40
CA GLY A 103 12.08 12.46 7.36
C GLY A 103 11.04 11.64 6.60
N ILE A 104 11.04 10.31 6.74
CA ILE A 104 10.05 9.45 6.08
C ILE A 104 8.62 9.79 6.54
N SER A 105 7.65 9.72 5.61
CA SER A 105 6.24 9.74 5.99
C SER A 105 5.88 8.44 6.71
N LYS A 106 5.89 8.48 8.05
CA LYS A 106 5.50 7.33 8.87
C LYS A 106 4.10 6.84 8.54
N THR A 107 3.19 7.75 8.23
CA THR A 107 1.80 7.40 7.85
C THR A 107 1.76 6.62 6.56
N ALA A 108 2.49 7.05 5.52
CA ALA A 108 2.57 6.30 4.26
C ALA A 108 3.12 4.89 4.47
N ILE A 109 4.22 4.74 5.21
CA ILE A 109 4.82 3.42 5.47
C ILE A 109 3.92 2.53 6.34
N LEU A 110 3.22 3.10 7.34
CA LEU A 110 2.29 2.34 8.18
C LEU A 110 1.01 1.93 7.41
N LEU A 111 0.55 2.72 6.45
CA LEU A 111 -0.52 2.33 5.53
C LEU A 111 -0.13 1.09 4.73
N GLU A 112 1.08 1.07 4.16
CA GLU A 112 1.60 -0.10 3.46
C GLU A 112 1.72 -1.32 4.39
N LYS A 113 2.17 -1.11 5.64
CA LYS A 113 2.20 -2.19 6.65
C LYS A 113 0.81 -2.75 6.95
N ALA A 114 -0.22 -1.90 7.04
CA ALA A 114 -1.58 -2.38 7.20
C ALA A 114 -2.05 -3.14 5.96
N ALA A 115 -1.65 -2.72 4.77
CA ALA A 115 -1.97 -3.38 3.50
C ALA A 115 -1.25 -4.75 3.36
N LEU A 116 -0.04 -4.90 3.88
CA LEU A 116 0.66 -6.19 4.00
C LEU A 116 -0.10 -7.15 4.93
N LEU A 117 -0.46 -6.69 6.13
CA LEU A 117 -1.25 -7.48 7.09
C LEU A 117 -2.61 -7.87 6.49
N GLU A 118 -3.23 -6.97 5.73
CA GLU A 118 -4.47 -7.23 5.01
C GLU A 118 -4.32 -8.37 3.99
N ARG A 119 -3.24 -8.35 3.18
CA ARG A 119 -2.94 -9.38 2.17
C ARG A 119 -2.61 -10.74 2.79
N ARG A 120 -1.92 -10.75 3.94
CA ARG A 120 -1.67 -11.97 4.75
C ARG A 120 -2.91 -12.50 5.49
N GLY A 121 -4.05 -11.81 5.41
CA GLY A 121 -5.28 -12.18 6.12
C GLY A 121 -5.27 -11.86 7.62
N GLU A 122 -4.28 -11.14 8.11
CA GLU A 122 -4.10 -10.74 9.51
C GLU A 122 -4.96 -9.51 9.87
N ILE A 123 -6.26 -9.55 9.53
CA ILE A 123 -7.19 -8.41 9.65
C ILE A 123 -7.26 -7.83 11.07
N LYS A 124 -7.14 -8.68 12.10
CA LYS A 124 -7.12 -8.21 13.49
C LYS A 124 -5.88 -7.37 13.81
N ALA A 125 -4.72 -7.75 13.29
CA ALA A 125 -3.47 -7.02 13.46
C ALA A 125 -3.54 -5.69 12.70
N ALA A 126 -4.03 -5.71 11.45
CA ALA A 126 -4.24 -4.51 10.65
C ALA A 126 -5.15 -3.50 11.37
N LEU A 127 -6.29 -3.95 11.92
CA LEU A 127 -7.20 -3.07 12.68
C LEU A 127 -6.60 -2.51 13.97
N LYS A 128 -5.69 -3.24 14.64
CA LYS A 128 -4.96 -2.70 15.80
C LYS A 128 -3.99 -1.60 15.35
N LEU A 129 -3.29 -1.82 14.24
CA LEU A 129 -2.35 -0.87 13.66
C LEU A 129 -3.01 0.45 13.23
N MET A 130 -4.29 0.41 12.83
CA MET A 130 -5.06 1.63 12.48
C MET A 130 -5.06 2.70 13.56
N LYS A 131 -4.97 2.33 14.84
CA LYS A 131 -4.86 3.33 15.92
C LYS A 131 -3.56 4.13 15.82
N THR A 132 -2.45 3.44 15.55
CA THR A 132 -1.13 4.06 15.38
C THR A 132 -1.12 4.95 14.13
N ILE A 133 -1.67 4.46 13.02
CA ILE A 133 -1.76 5.21 11.76
C ILE A 133 -2.52 6.53 11.95
N LYS A 134 -3.65 6.51 12.65
CA LYS A 134 -4.44 7.73 12.94
C LYS A 134 -3.67 8.76 13.77
N LEU A 135 -2.82 8.30 14.69
CA LEU A 135 -1.99 9.20 15.51
C LEU A 135 -0.79 9.78 14.74
N SER A 136 -0.33 9.11 13.68
CA SER A 136 0.74 9.62 12.83
C SER A 136 0.23 10.48 11.66
N CYS A 137 -1.08 10.53 11.45
CA CYS A 137 -1.73 11.28 10.37
C CYS A 137 -1.81 12.77 10.73
N PHE A 138 -1.08 13.61 9.99
CA PHE A 138 -1.03 15.06 10.24
C PHE A 138 -1.62 15.90 9.10
N THR A 139 -1.89 15.29 7.94
CA THR A 139 -2.43 15.98 6.77
C THR A 139 -3.86 15.52 6.48
N LEU A 140 -4.64 16.38 5.82
CA LEU A 140 -6.01 16.03 5.41
C LEU A 140 -6.01 14.92 4.35
N SER A 141 -5.06 14.98 3.41
CA SER A 141 -4.92 13.98 2.34
C SER A 141 -4.71 12.57 2.89
N ASP A 142 -3.92 12.43 3.96
CA ASP A 142 -3.71 11.13 4.60
C ASP A 142 -4.99 10.64 5.31
N ALA A 143 -5.80 11.55 5.87
CA ALA A 143 -6.96 11.20 6.68
C ALA A 143 -8.01 10.41 5.89
N ASP A 144 -8.24 10.78 4.63
CA ASP A 144 -9.18 10.09 3.74
C ASP A 144 -8.73 8.67 3.42
N ALA A 145 -7.44 8.49 3.07
CA ALA A 145 -6.86 7.18 2.81
C ALA A 145 -6.94 6.26 4.06
N VAL A 146 -6.67 6.82 5.24
CA VAL A 146 -6.78 6.11 6.52
C VAL A 146 -8.21 5.69 6.81
N ALA A 147 -9.20 6.55 6.53
CA ALA A 147 -10.61 6.28 6.75
C ALA A 147 -11.13 5.15 5.84
N GLU A 148 -10.83 5.21 4.54
CA GLU A 148 -11.24 4.19 3.57
C GLU A 148 -10.57 2.83 3.84
N LEU A 149 -9.29 2.83 4.21
CA LEU A 149 -8.62 1.60 4.66
C LEU A 149 -9.30 0.98 5.88
N GLU A 150 -9.61 1.79 6.90
CA GLU A 150 -10.28 1.28 8.11
C GLU A 150 -11.65 0.67 7.78
N LYS A 151 -12.43 1.35 6.93
CA LYS A 151 -13.74 0.88 6.47
C LYS A 151 -13.62 -0.46 5.73
N ARG A 152 -12.65 -0.57 4.81
CA ARG A 152 -12.34 -1.82 4.09
C ARG A 152 -11.97 -2.96 5.04
N LEU A 153 -11.07 -2.72 5.99
CA LEU A 153 -10.66 -3.71 6.98
C LEU A 153 -11.82 -4.16 7.89
N LYS A 154 -12.68 -3.24 8.32
CA LYS A 154 -13.90 -3.56 9.10
C LYS A 154 -14.89 -4.40 8.29
N GLY A 155 -15.07 -4.10 7.01
CA GLY A 155 -15.89 -4.88 6.09
C GLY A 155 -15.38 -6.32 5.95
N LYS A 156 -14.07 -6.48 5.68
CA LYS A 156 -13.42 -7.80 5.60
C LYS A 156 -13.54 -8.60 6.91
N ARG A 157 -13.45 -7.94 8.07
CA ARG A 157 -13.68 -8.57 9.37
C ARG A 157 -15.09 -9.18 9.46
N GLY A 158 -16.13 -8.49 8.98
CA GLY A 158 -17.50 -9.03 8.97
C GLY A 158 -17.59 -10.37 8.22
N LEU A 159 -17.01 -10.43 7.02
CA LEU A 159 -17.02 -11.62 6.17
C LEU A 159 -16.31 -12.83 6.80
N LEU A 160 -15.22 -12.60 7.54
CA LEU A 160 -14.42 -13.66 8.16
C LEU A 160 -15.06 -14.24 9.44
N PHE A 161 -15.84 -13.44 10.19
CA PHE A 161 -16.37 -13.84 11.50
C PHE A 161 -17.88 -14.15 11.52
N GLU A 162 -18.67 -13.73 10.53
CA GLU A 162 -20.13 -13.97 10.52
C GLU A 162 -20.55 -15.39 10.11
N LYS A 163 -19.67 -16.19 9.49
CA LYS A 163 -19.98 -17.59 9.12
C LYS A 163 -20.11 -18.59 10.30
N LYS A 164 -19.92 -18.17 11.56
CA LYS A 164 -20.04 -19.05 12.75
C LYS A 164 -21.40 -19.06 13.46
N LYS A 165 -22.45 -18.43 12.92
CA LYS A 165 -23.82 -18.52 13.47
C LYS A 165 -24.81 -19.17 12.51
N LYS A 166 -24.64 -20.46 12.19
CA LYS A 166 -25.79 -21.34 11.94
C LYS A 166 -26.19 -21.97 13.27
N LYS A 167 -27.23 -21.44 13.92
CA LYS A 167 -27.87 -22.11 15.08
C LYS A 167 -28.42 -23.46 14.61
N PRO A 168 -28.28 -24.55 15.39
CA PRO A 168 -28.99 -25.78 15.09
C PRO A 168 -30.49 -25.55 15.30
N GLU A 169 -31.29 -25.90 14.29
CA GLU A 169 -32.75 -25.96 14.40
C GLU A 169 -33.11 -26.90 15.54
N LYS A 170 -33.72 -26.36 16.60
CA LYS A 170 -34.28 -27.19 17.67
C LYS A 170 -35.46 -27.95 17.09
N SER A 171 -35.25 -29.25 16.89
CA SER A 171 -36.28 -30.27 16.69
C SER A 171 -37.42 -30.10 17.70
N ALA A 172 -38.57 -29.65 17.22
CA ALA A 172 -39.81 -29.69 17.98
C ALA A 172 -40.33 -31.14 18.01
N SER A 173 -39.98 -31.90 19.05
CA SER A 173 -40.72 -33.12 19.38
C SER A 173 -41.05 -33.18 20.87
N LYS A 174 -42.38 -33.12 21.09
CA LYS A 174 -43.19 -33.65 22.20
C LYS A 174 -42.95 -33.17 23.64
N LYS A 175 -44.01 -32.58 24.21
CA LYS A 175 -44.59 -33.12 25.44
C LYS A 175 -46.12 -32.98 25.45
N GLU A 176 -46.77 -34.13 25.62
CA GLU A 176 -48.20 -34.33 25.82
C GLU A 176 -48.69 -33.65 27.11
N SER A 177 -49.95 -33.21 27.12
CA SER A 177 -50.76 -33.18 28.34
C SER A 177 -52.16 -33.71 28.05
N LYS A 178 -52.36 -34.97 28.42
CA LYS A 178 -53.66 -35.61 28.67
C LYS A 178 -54.52 -34.74 29.60
N THR A 179 -55.81 -34.55 29.32
CA THR A 179 -56.89 -35.01 30.24
C THR A 179 -58.27 -35.08 29.57
N LYS A 180 -58.92 -36.24 29.74
CA LYS A 180 -60.34 -36.55 29.49
C LYS A 180 -61.26 -35.92 30.56
N LYS A 181 -62.54 -35.76 30.19
CA LYS A 181 -63.82 -35.83 30.98
C LYS A 181 -64.69 -34.61 30.61
N LYS A 182 -65.99 -34.72 30.36
CA LYS A 182 -66.99 -35.75 30.64
C LYS A 182 -68.14 -35.59 29.66
#